data_AF-A0A522UHN9-F1
#
_entry.id   AF-A0A522UHN9-F1
#
_cell.length_a   1.000
_cell.length_b   1.000
_cell.length_c   1.000
_cell.angle_alpha   90.00
_cell.angle_beta   90.00
_cell.angle_gamma   90.00
#
_symmetry.space_group_name_H-M   'P 1'
#
loop_
_entity.id
_entity.type
_entity.pdbx_description
1 polymer ?
#
loop_
_entity_poly.entity_id
_entity_poly.type
_entity_poly.pdbx_seq_one_letter_code
_entity_poly.pdbx_strand_id
1 'polypeptide(L)'
;MANAKKSGMKSAFDLAMERLEQRDGKLAKLTDEQKRSIAEVESKAKAKTAEVEIMFQQKLSAAQATNDPAQLEEVERQKRSELDKIRRQAEDEKENIRRG
;
A
#
# COMPACT_ATOMS: atom_id res chain seq x y z
N MET A 1 24.94 -39.55 -8.89
CA MET A 1 24.23 -38.98 -10.05
C MET A 1 24.33 -37.48 -9.98
N ALA A 2 24.94 -36.85 -10.98
CA ALA A 2 25.10 -35.40 -11.08
C ALA A 2 23.89 -34.79 -11.78
N ASN A 3 23.33 -33.70 -11.25
CA ASN A 3 22.52 -32.70 -11.95
C ASN A 3 22.07 -31.64 -10.92
N ALA A 4 22.05 -30.34 -11.15
CA ALA A 4 22.50 -29.52 -12.25
C ALA A 4 22.77 -28.09 -11.70
N LYS A 5 23.77 -27.46 -12.28
CA LYS A 5 24.26 -26.10 -12.04
C LYS A 5 23.15 -25.07 -12.32
N LYS A 6 22.53 -24.46 -11.31
CA LYS A 6 21.80 -23.18 -11.47
C LYS A 6 22.82 -22.03 -11.48
N SER A 7 23.52 -21.89 -12.60
CA SER A 7 24.32 -20.69 -12.93
C SER A 7 23.41 -19.64 -13.59
N GLY A 8 22.41 -19.15 -12.85
CA GLY A 8 21.78 -17.87 -13.16
C GLY A 8 22.49 -16.81 -12.33
N MET A 9 22.93 -15.70 -12.94
CA MET A 9 23.47 -14.56 -12.20
C MET A 9 22.45 -14.16 -11.14
N LYS A 10 22.74 -14.44 -9.88
CA LYS A 10 22.02 -13.87 -8.75
C LYS A 10 22.23 -12.35 -8.85
N SER A 11 21.16 -11.58 -8.76
CA SER A 11 21.28 -10.12 -8.70
C SER A 11 22.16 -9.75 -7.51
N ALA A 12 22.85 -8.59 -7.57
CA ALA A 12 23.59 -8.06 -6.42
C ALA A 12 22.73 -7.98 -5.15
N PHE A 13 21.43 -7.80 -5.37
CA PHE A 13 20.38 -7.82 -4.38
C PHE A 13 20.14 -9.20 -3.75
N ASP A 14 20.00 -10.25 -4.57
CA ASP A 14 19.80 -11.64 -4.10
C ASP A 14 20.99 -12.09 -3.23
N LEU A 15 22.21 -11.69 -3.61
CA LEU A 15 23.43 -11.96 -2.84
C LEU A 15 23.49 -11.17 -1.53
N ALA A 16 22.99 -9.94 -1.50
CA ALA A 16 22.93 -9.14 -0.28
C ALA A 16 21.93 -9.71 0.73
N MET A 17 20.79 -10.21 0.24
CA MET A 17 19.77 -10.85 1.07
C MET A 17 20.21 -12.21 1.61
N GLU A 18 20.88 -13.03 0.80
CA GLU A 18 21.46 -14.31 1.24
C GLU A 18 22.47 -14.10 2.40
N ARG A 19 23.26 -13.01 2.34
CA ARG A 19 24.18 -12.62 3.42
C ARG A 19 23.46 -12.12 4.66
N LEU A 20 22.33 -11.42 4.50
CA LEU A 20 21.52 -10.91 5.60
C LEU A 20 20.75 -12.03 6.33
N GLU A 21 20.26 -13.03 5.58
CA GLU A 21 19.60 -14.23 6.09
C GLU A 21 20.55 -15.09 6.92
N GLN A 22 21.81 -15.22 6.48
CA GLN A 22 22.85 -15.94 7.22
C GLN A 22 23.23 -15.26 8.55
N ARG A 23 23.05 -13.93 8.66
CA ARG A 23 23.49 -13.15 9.82
C ARG A 23 22.48 -13.12 10.97
N ASP A 24 21.19 -12.99 10.68
CA ASP A 24 20.19 -12.59 11.71
C ASP A 24 19.21 -13.70 12.13
N GLY A 25 19.32 -14.91 11.58
CA GLY A 25 18.40 -16.01 11.90
C GLY A 25 16.95 -15.77 11.44
N LYS A 26 16.12 -16.82 11.48
CA LYS A 26 14.72 -16.84 10.99
C LYS A 26 13.75 -16.03 11.88
N LEU A 27 13.93 -14.71 11.97
CA LEU A 27 12.75 -13.85 12.02
C LEU A 27 12.14 -13.91 10.62
N ALA A 28 10.82 -14.08 10.49
CA ALA A 28 10.14 -14.05 9.20
C ALA A 28 10.25 -12.64 8.60
N LYS A 29 11.43 -12.30 8.10
CA LYS A 29 11.73 -11.05 7.43
C LYS A 29 11.01 -11.10 6.10
N LEU A 30 10.23 -10.06 5.82
CA LEU A 30 9.67 -9.86 4.49
C LEU A 30 10.80 -9.92 3.47
N THR A 31 10.59 -10.67 2.39
CA THR A 31 11.48 -10.62 1.24
C THR A 31 11.49 -9.21 0.70
N ASP A 32 12.57 -8.82 0.04
CA ASP A 32 12.59 -7.46 -0.49
C ASP A 32 11.58 -7.25 -1.61
N GLU A 33 11.17 -8.32 -2.30
CA GLU A 33 10.02 -8.28 -3.21
C GLU A 33 8.73 -7.96 -2.45
N GLN A 34 8.46 -8.63 -1.32
CA GLN A 34 7.31 -8.30 -0.46
C GLN A 34 7.37 -6.85 0.03
N LYS A 35 8.55 -6.36 0.46
CA LYS A 35 8.74 -4.97 0.87
C LYS A 35 8.46 -3.99 -0.27
N ARG A 36 8.95 -4.29 -1.47
CA ARG A 36 8.74 -3.48 -2.67
C ARG A 36 7.26 -3.44 -3.03
N SER A 37 6.59 -4.58 -3.07
CA SER A 37 5.15 -4.64 -3.35
C SER A 37 4.35 -3.86 -2.29
N ILE A 38 4.68 -3.98 -1.01
CA ILE A 38 4.05 -3.17 0.06
C ILE A 38 4.25 -1.68 -0.18
N ALA A 39 5.46 -1.24 -0.53
CA ALA A 39 5.73 0.17 -0.84
C ALA A 39 4.95 0.67 -2.07
N GLU A 40 4.77 -0.18 -3.08
CA GLU A 40 3.95 0.14 -4.25
C GLU A 40 2.47 0.28 -3.87
N VAL A 41 1.95 -0.58 -2.99
CA VAL A 41 0.58 -0.47 -2.45
C VAL A 41 0.40 0.86 -1.70
N GLU A 42 1.35 1.22 -0.84
CA GLU A 42 1.31 2.48 -0.08
C GLU A 42 1.35 3.71 -1.00
N SER A 43 2.20 3.69 -2.03
CA SER A 43 2.26 4.76 -3.04
C SER A 43 0.93 4.91 -3.77
N LYS A 44 0.33 3.80 -4.23
CA LYS A 44 -0.98 3.81 -4.88
C LYS A 44 -2.09 4.31 -3.95
N ALA A 45 -2.10 3.86 -2.70
CA ALA A 45 -3.09 4.29 -1.71
C ALA A 45 -2.97 5.79 -1.41
N LYS A 46 -1.75 6.31 -1.32
CA LYS A 46 -1.48 7.75 -1.14
C LYS A 46 -1.98 8.57 -2.33
N ALA A 47 -1.72 8.12 -3.56
CA ALA A 47 -2.20 8.79 -4.76
C ALA A 47 -3.74 8.83 -4.81
N LYS A 48 -4.41 7.70 -4.56
CA LYS A 48 -5.88 7.63 -4.51
C LYS A 48 -6.46 8.52 -3.40
N THR A 49 -5.80 8.56 -2.23
CA THR A 49 -6.22 9.43 -1.13
C THR A 49 -6.19 10.90 -1.55
N ALA A 50 -5.11 11.34 -2.18
CA ALA A 50 -4.98 12.71 -2.68
C ALA A 50 -6.05 13.04 -3.74
N GLU A 51 -6.34 12.10 -4.65
CA GLU A 51 -7.41 12.26 -5.64
C GLU A 51 -8.78 12.45 -4.98
N VAL A 52 -9.13 11.61 -3.99
CA VAL A 52 -10.36 11.73 -3.21
C VAL A 52 -10.41 13.07 -2.47
N GLU A 53 -9.30 13.48 -1.83
CA GLU A 53 -9.25 14.76 -1.12
C GLU A 53 -9.50 15.95 -2.06
N ILE A 54 -8.88 15.96 -3.24
CA ILE A 54 -9.09 17.02 -4.24
C ILE A 54 -10.54 17.03 -4.74
N MET A 55 -11.08 15.86 -5.08
CA MET A 55 -12.47 15.76 -5.56
C MET A 55 -13.47 16.23 -4.51
N PHE A 56 -13.29 15.83 -3.25
CA PHE A 56 -14.21 16.21 -2.18
C PHE A 56 -13.99 17.65 -1.70
N GLN A 57 -12.82 18.25 -1.90
CA GLN A 57 -12.61 19.66 -1.59
C GLN A 57 -13.59 20.55 -2.35
N GLN A 58 -13.81 20.28 -3.64
CA GLN A 58 -14.77 21.03 -4.45
C GLN A 58 -16.22 20.83 -3.97
N LYS A 59 -16.59 19.59 -3.62
CA LYS A 59 -17.92 19.26 -3.11
C LYS A 59 -18.20 19.92 -1.75
N LEU A 60 -17.21 19.95 -0.87
CA LEU A 60 -17.31 20.60 0.44
C LEU A 60 -17.47 22.11 0.28
N SER A 61 -16.69 22.76 -0.59
CA SER A 61 -16.87 24.19 -0.89
C SER A 61 -18.27 24.50 -1.42
N ALA A 62 -18.80 23.65 -2.31
CA ALA A 62 -20.16 23.81 -2.83
C ALA A 62 -21.23 23.62 -1.74
N ALA A 63 -21.09 22.61 -0.88
CA ALA A 63 -22.02 22.37 0.23
C ALA A 63 -21.95 23.47 1.30
N GLN A 64 -20.79 24.07 1.55
CA GLN A 64 -20.67 25.21 2.45
C GLN A 64 -21.43 26.44 1.93
N ALA A 65 -21.48 26.62 0.60
CA ALA A 65 -22.17 27.76 -0.01
C ALA A 65 -23.71 27.67 0.09
N THR A 66 -24.28 26.48 0.33
CA THR A 66 -25.73 26.31 0.46
C THR A 66 -26.25 26.67 1.85
N ASN A 67 -25.37 26.84 2.85
CA ASN A 67 -25.73 26.99 4.27
C ASN A 67 -26.64 25.87 4.79
N ASP A 68 -26.54 24.65 4.22
CA ASP A 68 -27.25 23.46 4.69
C ASP A 68 -26.27 22.54 5.46
N PRO A 69 -26.34 22.50 6.81
CA PRO A 69 -25.48 21.65 7.62
C PRO A 69 -25.64 20.16 7.32
N ALA A 70 -26.85 19.71 6.97
CA ALA A 70 -27.11 18.31 6.67
C ALA A 70 -26.44 17.90 5.35
N GLN A 71 -26.44 18.79 4.37
CA GLN A 71 -25.72 18.57 3.11
C GLN A 71 -24.20 18.51 3.33
N LEU A 72 -23.66 19.41 4.16
CA LEU A 72 -22.22 19.41 4.49
C LEU A 72 -21.82 18.11 5.20
N GLU A 73 -22.59 17.69 6.20
CA GLU A 73 -22.35 16.44 6.93
C GLU A 73 -22.40 15.22 6.02
N GLU A 74 -23.32 15.18 5.07
CA GLU A 74 -23.42 14.09 4.10
C GLU A 74 -22.17 14.02 3.20
N VAL A 75 -21.68 15.16 2.70
CA VAL A 75 -20.46 15.20 1.89
C VAL A 75 -19.24 14.75 2.70
N GLU A 76 -19.13 15.18 3.97
CA GLU A 76 -18.05 14.71 4.85
C GLU A 76 -18.13 13.21 5.14
N ARG A 77 -19.33 12.68 5.38
CA ARG A 77 -19.57 11.26 5.60
C ARG A 77 -19.15 10.44 4.38
N GLN A 78 -19.51 10.88 3.18
CA GLN A 78 -19.09 10.25 1.93
C GLN A 78 -17.56 10.28 1.77
N LYS A 79 -16.92 11.43 2.02
CA LYS A 79 -15.45 11.54 1.98
C LYS A 79 -14.78 10.54 2.92
N ARG A 80 -15.24 10.47 4.18
CA ARG A 80 -14.71 9.52 5.18
C ARG A 80 -14.85 8.07 4.71
N SER A 81 -16.02 7.71 4.19
CA SER A 81 -16.28 6.35 3.68
C SER A 81 -15.33 5.96 2.54
N GLU A 82 -15.07 6.86 1.59
CA GLU A 82 -14.13 6.59 0.49
C GLU A 82 -12.68 6.44 0.97
N LEU A 83 -12.24 7.28 1.90
CA LEU A 83 -10.90 7.18 2.49
C LEU A 83 -10.73 5.88 3.29
N ASP A 84 -11.73 5.48 4.06
CA ASP A 84 -11.69 4.23 4.82
C ASP A 84 -11.66 3.01 3.90
N LYS A 85 -12.39 3.05 2.78
CA LYS A 85 -12.33 2.01 1.76
C LYS A 85 -10.93 1.86 1.16
N ILE A 86 -10.28 2.97 0.80
CA ILE A 86 -8.89 2.95 0.27
C ILE A 86 -7.94 2.34 1.30
N ARG A 87 -8.04 2.75 2.57
CA ARG A 87 -7.20 2.24 3.65
C ARG A 87 -7.39 0.75 3.86
N ARG A 88 -8.64 0.27 3.95
CA ARG A 88 -8.93 -1.16 4.11
C ARG A 88 -8.37 -1.98 2.97
N GLN A 89 -8.62 -1.56 1.73
CA GLN A 89 -8.07 -2.24 0.55
C GLN A 89 -6.54 -2.30 0.56
N ALA A 90 -5.88 -1.21 0.94
CA ALA A 90 -4.42 -1.17 1.04
C ALA A 90 -3.89 -2.08 2.16
N GLU A 91 -4.55 -2.12 3.33
CA GLU A 91 -4.16 -3.03 4.40
C GLU A 91 -4.38 -4.50 4.03
N ASP A 92 -5.51 -4.84 3.42
CA ASP A 92 -5.81 -6.19 2.95
C ASP A 92 -4.76 -6.67 1.92
N GLU A 93 -4.40 -5.80 0.96
CA GLU A 93 -3.38 -6.11 -0.04
C GLU A 93 -1.99 -6.29 0.61
N LYS A 94 -1.60 -5.41 1.54
CA LYS A 94 -0.36 -5.56 2.30
C LYS A 94 -0.34 -6.83 3.13
N GLU A 95 -1.45 -7.20 3.76
CA GLU A 95 -1.56 -8.43 4.53
C GLU A 95 -1.42 -9.67 3.64
N ASN A 96 -2.07 -9.69 2.48
CA ASN A 96 -1.90 -10.76 1.50
C ASN A 96 -0.44 -10.88 1.06
N ILE A 97 0.25 -9.77 0.78
CA ILE A 97 1.68 -9.77 0.44
C ILE A 97 2.52 -10.34 1.59
N ARG A 98 2.23 -9.97 2.84
CA ARG A 98 2.97 -10.47 4.02
C ARG A 98 2.76 -11.96 4.24
N ARG A 99 1.56 -12.46 3.96
CA ARG A 99 1.21 -13.88 4.10
C ARG A 99 1.82 -14.76 3.02
N GLY A 100 2.09 -14.20 1.83
CA GLY A 100 2.81 -14.84 0.73
C GLY A 100 1.97 -15.87 0.00
#